data_AF-A0A450TWX0-F1
#
_entry.id   AF-A0A450TWX0-F1
#
_cell.length_a   1.000
_cell.length_b   1.000
_cell.length_c   1.000
_cell.angle_alpha   90.00
_cell.angle_beta   90.00
_cell.angle_gamma   90.00
#
_symmetry.space_group_name_H-M   'P 1'
#
loop_
_entity.id
_entity.type
_entity.pdbx_description
1 polymer ?
#
loop_
_entity_poly.entity_id
_entity_poly.type
_entity_poly.pdbx_seq_one_letter_code
_entity_poly.pdbx_strand_id
1 'polypeptide(L)'
;MHQDFARWYSTVQMGDNKERREARWNGVRGIVEEAEWADIEALIRLAFATKQAPPSDAVQKFRQAFRNADETFEMRGNDRELQVLTGACLALLMEEGGDIGAQTALTVTTTGLAGARASDLPSDLSVLAEDAISQIAGMNRERPDLGGRVSRNKPSANVKEVITKISVEAATEKLKASPNWQGMSQAISLIGNEANQAFLVMQQAISLIRDETNKAFSLMSRQHTETIQSLEGYLRIQDEELQMLWWLTGQRSWDYDCAFSAVPENTRPLVLAKELSDSTQFLPGPPSIKALLSRAGLQEQEDITIMAAVNAADSTWLREVIGSMEPSPVSTPLHFAIRRQLETGAGDAWIENWAAVTGVDAGFALPALTLGTLFYRERLLLLRE
;
A
#
# COMPACT_ATOMS: atom_id res chain seq x y z
N MET A 1 19.06 4.24 -4.68
CA MET A 1 18.74 4.72 -6.03
C MET A 1 18.27 3.51 -6.81
N HIS A 2 17.10 3.57 -7.45
CA HIS A 2 16.60 2.45 -8.26
C HIS A 2 17.64 2.07 -9.32
N GLN A 3 17.85 0.76 -9.52
CA GLN A 3 18.89 0.24 -10.41
C GLN A 3 18.77 0.74 -11.85
N ASP A 4 17.54 0.91 -12.34
CA ASP A 4 17.25 1.39 -13.70
C ASP A 4 17.14 2.91 -13.83
N PHE A 5 17.22 3.68 -12.74
CA PHE A 5 16.96 5.13 -12.80
C PHE A 5 17.93 5.84 -13.75
N ALA A 6 19.21 5.43 -13.74
CA ALA A 6 20.22 5.92 -14.67
C ALA A 6 19.82 5.72 -16.14
N ARG A 7 19.27 4.54 -16.46
CA ARG A 7 18.81 4.19 -17.80
C ARG A 7 17.59 5.03 -18.18
N TRP A 8 16.61 5.15 -17.31
CA TRP A 8 15.40 5.93 -17.59
C TRP A 8 15.73 7.41 -17.82
N TYR A 9 16.54 7.99 -16.94
CA TYR A 9 16.90 9.39 -16.99
C TYR A 9 17.80 9.77 -18.18
N SER A 10 18.56 8.81 -18.73
CA SER A 10 19.45 9.05 -19.90
C SER A 10 18.75 9.58 -21.15
N THR A 11 17.42 9.42 -21.24
CA THR A 11 16.62 9.92 -22.37
C THR A 11 16.36 11.42 -22.32
N VAL A 12 16.54 12.04 -21.16
CA VAL A 12 16.53 13.49 -21.01
C VAL A 12 17.93 13.97 -21.40
N GLN A 13 18.09 14.63 -22.55
CA GLN A 13 19.37 15.10 -23.11
C GLN A 13 20.03 16.23 -22.29
N MET A 14 20.11 16.08 -20.98
CA MET A 14 20.76 16.97 -20.03
C MET A 14 22.04 16.26 -19.58
N GLY A 15 23.20 16.89 -19.80
CA GLY A 15 24.52 16.28 -19.65
C GLY A 15 24.68 15.34 -18.43
N ASP A 16 25.36 14.22 -18.65
CA ASP A 16 25.43 13.10 -17.72
C ASP A 16 26.29 13.39 -16.47
N ASN A 17 25.79 14.22 -15.56
CA ASN A 17 26.41 14.51 -14.28
C ASN A 17 25.76 13.63 -13.18
N LYS A 18 26.57 12.76 -12.58
CA LYS A 18 26.19 11.87 -11.47
C LYS A 18 25.58 12.64 -10.29
N GLU A 19 26.15 13.79 -9.93
CA GLU A 19 25.67 14.60 -8.80
C GLU A 19 24.27 15.14 -9.06
N ARG A 20 24.02 15.64 -10.28
CA ARG A 20 22.68 16.10 -10.71
C ARG A 20 21.68 14.95 -10.65
N ARG A 21 22.07 13.76 -11.14
CA ARG A 21 21.20 12.57 -11.10
C ARG A 21 20.86 12.16 -9.66
N GLU A 22 21.83 12.16 -8.75
CA GLU A 22 21.60 11.88 -7.33
C GLU A 22 20.66 12.91 -6.68
N ALA A 23 20.83 14.19 -7.01
CA ALA A 23 19.97 15.25 -6.51
C ALA A 23 18.53 15.13 -7.06
N ARG A 24 18.37 14.77 -8.34
CA ARG A 24 17.06 14.43 -8.93
C ARG A 24 16.40 13.23 -8.26
N TRP A 25 17.18 12.18 -7.97
CA TRP A 25 16.70 11.00 -7.24
C TRP A 25 16.24 11.35 -5.81
N ASN A 26 16.91 12.29 -5.14
CA ASN A 26 16.46 12.79 -3.85
C ASN A 26 15.09 13.49 -3.95
N GLY A 27 14.87 14.26 -5.02
CA GLY A 27 13.56 14.83 -5.31
C GLY A 27 12.47 13.77 -5.54
N VAL A 28 12.79 12.70 -6.26
CA VAL A 28 11.86 11.56 -6.45
C VAL A 28 11.49 10.96 -5.09
N ARG A 29 12.47 10.65 -4.24
CA ARG A 29 12.21 10.09 -2.90
C ARG A 29 11.38 11.03 -2.04
N GLY A 30 11.70 12.33 -2.03
CA GLY A 30 10.93 13.30 -1.25
C GLY A 30 9.47 13.39 -1.68
N ILE A 31 9.16 13.25 -2.98
CA ILE A 31 7.77 13.18 -3.46
C ILE A 31 7.11 11.88 -3.02
N VAL A 32 7.81 10.75 -3.11
CA VAL A 32 7.26 9.42 -2.78
C VAL A 32 6.97 9.27 -1.29
N GLU A 33 7.86 9.77 -0.43
CA GLU A 33 7.70 9.73 1.04
C GLU A 33 6.43 10.46 1.54
N GLU A 34 6.00 11.50 0.82
CA GLU A 34 4.85 12.33 1.16
C GLU A 34 3.67 12.16 0.17
N ALA A 35 3.71 11.12 -0.68
CA ALA A 35 2.73 10.95 -1.74
C ALA A 35 1.35 10.60 -1.16
N GLU A 36 0.37 11.42 -1.50
CA GLU A 36 -1.04 11.13 -1.24
C GLU A 36 -1.74 10.66 -2.51
N TRP A 37 -2.96 10.16 -2.36
CA TRP A 37 -3.71 9.64 -3.49
C TRP A 37 -3.97 10.69 -4.60
N ALA A 38 -4.23 11.96 -4.23
CA ALA A 38 -4.34 13.05 -5.22
C ALA A 38 -3.05 13.28 -6.03
N ASP A 39 -1.88 12.96 -5.46
CA ASP A 39 -0.61 13.06 -6.16
C ASP A 39 -0.48 11.97 -7.23
N ILE A 40 -0.99 10.75 -6.98
CA ILE A 40 -0.94 9.63 -7.95
C ILE A 40 -1.63 10.04 -9.26
N GLU A 41 -2.83 10.64 -9.17
CA GLU A 41 -3.59 11.11 -10.33
C GLU A 41 -2.83 12.21 -11.10
N ALA A 42 -2.14 13.11 -10.40
CA ALA A 42 -1.34 14.14 -11.06
C ALA A 42 -0.06 13.57 -11.70
N LEU A 43 0.62 12.65 -11.01
CA LEU A 43 1.81 11.95 -11.50
C LEU A 43 1.49 11.12 -12.76
N ILE A 44 0.37 10.39 -12.77
CA ILE A 44 0.00 9.55 -13.92
C ILE A 44 -0.35 10.41 -15.15
N ARG A 45 -1.02 11.55 -14.96
CA ARG A 45 -1.32 12.49 -16.05
C ARG A 45 -0.05 13.07 -16.68
N LEU A 46 0.95 13.38 -15.85
CA LEU A 46 2.28 13.81 -16.32
C LEU A 46 3.01 12.68 -17.04
N ALA A 47 3.09 11.50 -16.43
CA ALA A 47 3.82 10.35 -16.96
C ALA A 47 3.28 9.88 -18.31
N PHE A 48 1.96 9.78 -18.46
CA PHE A 48 1.30 9.37 -19.71
C PHE A 48 1.08 10.53 -20.69
N ALA A 49 1.41 11.77 -20.31
CA ALA A 49 1.12 12.98 -21.10
C ALA A 49 -0.33 13.00 -21.62
N THR A 50 -1.29 12.76 -20.72
CA THR A 50 -2.70 12.59 -21.10
C THR A 50 -3.31 13.90 -21.61
N LYS A 51 -4.41 13.81 -22.37
CA LYS A 51 -5.13 15.00 -22.85
C LYS A 51 -5.62 15.91 -21.72
N GLN A 52 -5.91 15.33 -20.55
CA GLN A 52 -6.35 16.05 -19.37
C GLN A 52 -5.15 16.36 -18.49
N ALA A 53 -4.55 17.53 -18.70
CA ALA A 53 -3.43 18.00 -17.90
C ALA A 53 -3.75 17.96 -16.39
N PRO A 54 -2.76 17.70 -15.53
CA PRO A 54 -2.94 17.79 -14.09
C PRO A 54 -3.22 19.24 -13.65
N PRO A 55 -3.80 19.43 -12.44
CA PRO A 55 -3.93 20.75 -11.82
C PRO A 55 -2.58 21.49 -11.74
N SER A 56 -2.59 22.80 -11.98
CA SER A 56 -1.35 23.59 -12.06
C SER A 56 -0.58 23.64 -10.74
N ASP A 57 -1.29 23.63 -9.62
CA ASP A 57 -0.75 23.55 -8.26
C ASP A 57 -0.04 22.22 -8.00
N ALA A 58 -0.60 21.09 -8.46
CA ALA A 58 0.08 19.79 -8.37
C ALA A 58 1.39 19.77 -9.18
N VAL A 59 1.40 20.33 -10.39
CA VAL A 59 2.63 20.47 -11.19
C VAL A 59 3.65 21.34 -10.48
N GLN A 60 3.23 22.46 -9.89
CA GLN A 60 4.12 23.33 -9.13
C GLN A 60 4.67 22.63 -7.88
N LYS A 61 3.86 21.85 -7.16
CA LYS A 61 4.30 21.02 -6.02
C LYS A 61 5.47 20.12 -6.43
N PHE A 62 5.33 19.34 -7.50
CA PHE A 62 6.40 18.44 -7.96
C PHE A 62 7.64 19.20 -8.44
N ARG A 63 7.45 20.28 -9.21
CA ARG A 63 8.59 21.08 -9.67
C ARG A 63 9.34 21.72 -8.52
N GLN A 64 8.64 22.20 -7.50
CA GLN A 64 9.25 22.77 -6.30
C GLN A 64 10.01 21.71 -5.50
N ALA A 65 9.47 20.49 -5.36
CA ALA A 65 10.17 19.38 -4.72
C ALA A 65 11.50 19.06 -5.44
N PHE A 66 11.50 19.00 -6.77
CA PHE A 66 12.74 18.80 -7.53
C PHE A 66 13.71 19.99 -7.44
N ARG A 67 13.20 21.23 -7.41
CA ARG A 67 14.01 22.44 -7.24
C ARG A 67 14.65 22.55 -5.86
N ASN A 68 13.93 22.12 -4.82
CA ASN A 68 14.44 22.07 -3.45
C ASN A 68 15.57 21.04 -3.31
N ALA A 69 15.43 19.89 -3.98
CA ALA A 69 16.46 18.85 -4.00
C ALA A 69 17.67 19.23 -4.88
N ASP A 70 17.46 20.03 -5.91
CA ASP A 70 18.49 20.47 -6.85
C ASP A 70 18.16 21.85 -7.45
N GLU A 71 18.93 22.85 -7.03
CA GLU A 71 18.82 24.24 -7.44
C GLU A 71 19.05 24.46 -8.95
N THR A 72 19.54 23.47 -9.69
CA THR A 72 19.66 23.55 -11.16
C THR A 72 18.37 23.17 -11.89
N PHE A 73 17.34 22.67 -11.19
CA PHE A 73 16.08 22.28 -11.83
C PHE A 73 15.36 23.47 -12.45
N GLU A 74 15.02 23.39 -13.73
CA GLU A 74 14.22 24.44 -14.35
C GLU A 74 12.75 24.33 -13.92
N MET A 75 12.12 25.46 -13.60
CA MET A 75 10.70 25.47 -13.22
C MET A 75 9.75 25.52 -14.43
N ARG A 76 10.29 25.63 -15.66
CA ARG A 76 9.56 25.75 -16.92
C ARG A 76 10.39 25.16 -18.07
N GLY A 77 9.73 24.73 -19.14
CA GLY A 77 10.40 24.24 -20.35
C GLY A 77 11.01 22.84 -20.24
N ASN A 78 10.82 22.16 -19.11
CA ASN A 78 11.40 20.86 -18.79
C ASN A 78 10.35 19.75 -18.73
N ASP A 79 9.28 19.84 -19.53
CA ASP A 79 8.14 18.93 -19.44
C ASP A 79 8.53 17.47 -19.67
N ARG A 80 9.50 17.20 -20.56
CA ARG A 80 10.04 15.86 -20.78
C ARG A 80 10.83 15.33 -19.58
N GLU A 81 11.66 16.17 -18.96
CA GLU A 81 12.40 15.79 -17.74
C GLU A 81 11.41 15.48 -16.61
N LEU A 82 10.40 16.33 -16.43
CA LEU A 82 9.36 16.13 -15.45
C LEU A 82 8.59 14.83 -15.70
N GLN A 83 8.19 14.53 -16.94
CA GLN A 83 7.51 13.29 -17.31
C GLN A 83 8.32 12.04 -16.93
N VAL A 84 9.62 12.03 -17.23
CA VAL A 84 10.51 10.91 -16.86
C VAL A 84 10.65 10.77 -15.35
N LEU A 85 10.78 11.89 -14.63
CA LEU A 85 10.88 11.88 -13.17
C LEU A 85 9.58 11.43 -12.50
N THR A 86 8.40 11.85 -12.99
CA THR A 86 7.12 11.37 -12.47
C THR A 86 6.90 9.90 -12.78
N GLY A 87 7.35 9.42 -13.95
CA GLY A 87 7.41 7.99 -14.25
C GLY A 87 8.26 7.22 -13.23
N ALA A 88 9.42 7.78 -12.84
CA ALA A 88 10.26 7.20 -11.80
C ALA A 88 9.61 7.23 -10.41
N CYS A 89 8.85 8.28 -10.07
CA CYS A 89 8.06 8.32 -8.83
C CYS A 89 7.02 7.19 -8.80
N LEU A 90 6.27 6.99 -9.88
CA LEU A 90 5.28 5.91 -9.99
C LEU A 90 5.94 4.53 -9.85
N ALA A 91 7.07 4.31 -10.51
CA ALA A 91 7.82 3.06 -10.39
C ALA A 91 8.26 2.79 -8.94
N LEU A 92 8.76 3.82 -8.24
CA LEU A 92 9.19 3.68 -6.85
C LEU A 92 8.01 3.46 -5.89
N LEU A 93 6.88 4.16 -6.07
CA LEU A 93 5.66 3.92 -5.30
C LEU A 93 5.19 2.46 -5.41
N MET A 94 5.23 1.90 -6.62
CA MET A 94 4.88 0.49 -6.85
C MET A 94 5.87 -0.49 -6.19
N GLU A 95 7.17 -0.14 -6.14
CA GLU A 95 8.21 -0.97 -5.50
C GLU A 95 8.10 -0.96 -3.96
N GLU A 96 7.80 0.19 -3.34
CA GLU A 96 7.63 0.31 -1.88
C GLU A 96 6.43 -0.48 -1.36
N GLY A 97 5.43 -0.70 -2.21
CA GLY A 97 4.25 -1.51 -1.90
C GLY A 97 3.26 -0.81 -0.97
N GLY A 98 2.61 -1.57 -0.10
CA GLY A 98 1.53 -1.07 0.75
C GLY A 98 0.31 -0.59 -0.04
N ASP A 99 -0.58 0.15 0.62
CA ASP A 99 -1.84 0.60 0.02
C ASP A 99 -1.61 1.60 -1.12
N ILE A 100 -0.69 2.56 -0.93
CA ILE A 100 -0.33 3.56 -1.95
C ILE A 100 0.34 2.89 -3.16
N GLY A 101 1.23 1.92 -2.96
CA GLY A 101 1.85 1.18 -4.06
C GLY A 101 0.83 0.35 -4.84
N ALA A 102 -0.10 -0.31 -4.14
CA ALA A 102 -1.20 -1.05 -4.76
C ALA A 102 -2.12 -0.12 -5.58
N GLN A 103 -2.50 1.02 -5.02
CA GLN A 103 -3.30 2.03 -5.72
C GLN A 103 -2.59 2.59 -6.95
N THR A 104 -1.28 2.87 -6.82
CA THR A 104 -0.45 3.34 -7.93
C THR A 104 -0.44 2.31 -9.06
N ALA A 105 -0.22 1.04 -8.73
CA ALA A 105 -0.19 -0.03 -9.70
C ALA A 105 -1.56 -0.20 -10.41
N LEU A 106 -2.66 -0.20 -9.65
CA LEU A 106 -4.00 -0.25 -10.24
C LEU A 106 -4.23 0.94 -11.17
N THR A 107 -3.93 2.16 -10.73
CA THR A 107 -4.08 3.40 -11.49
C THR A 107 -3.27 3.39 -12.79
N VAL A 108 -2.05 2.87 -12.76
CA VAL A 108 -1.21 2.73 -13.96
C VAL A 108 -1.85 1.76 -14.96
N THR A 109 -2.34 0.60 -14.51
CA THR A 109 -2.95 -0.39 -15.41
C THR A 109 -4.27 0.09 -16.01
N THR A 110 -5.13 0.76 -15.23
CA THR A 110 -6.40 1.32 -15.72
C THR A 110 -6.15 2.54 -16.62
N THR A 111 -5.11 3.33 -16.33
CA THR A 111 -4.67 4.41 -17.23
C THR A 111 -4.16 3.86 -18.56
N GLY A 112 -3.37 2.78 -18.56
CA GLY A 112 -2.96 2.14 -19.81
C GLY A 112 -4.12 1.60 -20.65
N LEU A 113 -5.23 1.24 -20.00
CA LEU A 113 -6.44 0.67 -20.62
C LEU A 113 -6.09 -0.42 -21.66
N ALA A 114 -5.31 -1.41 -21.22
CA ALA A 114 -4.81 -2.51 -22.05
C ALA A 114 -4.13 -2.06 -23.36
N GLY A 115 -3.37 -0.96 -23.30
CA GLY A 115 -2.56 -0.47 -24.42
C GLY A 115 -3.27 0.56 -25.30
N ALA A 116 -4.53 0.92 -25.03
CA ALA A 116 -5.16 2.09 -25.67
C ALA A 116 -4.38 3.38 -25.39
N ARG A 117 -3.72 3.46 -24.23
CA ARG A 117 -2.79 4.53 -23.90
C ARG A 117 -1.43 3.93 -23.56
N ALA A 118 -0.39 4.47 -24.19
CA ALA A 118 0.99 4.13 -23.90
C ALA A 118 1.70 5.37 -23.36
N SER A 119 2.48 5.20 -22.30
CA SER A 119 3.41 6.23 -21.87
C SER A 119 4.63 6.19 -22.80
N ASP A 120 5.05 7.33 -23.34
CA ASP A 120 6.32 7.45 -24.05
C ASP A 120 7.48 7.51 -23.06
N LEU A 121 7.59 6.53 -22.16
CA LEU A 121 8.60 6.48 -21.12
C LEU A 121 9.59 5.33 -21.39
N PRO A 122 10.85 5.48 -20.94
CA PRO A 122 11.82 4.38 -21.07
C PRO A 122 11.53 3.21 -20.12
N SER A 123 10.76 3.45 -19.06
CA SER A 123 10.21 2.42 -18.17
C SER A 123 8.87 1.95 -18.71
N ASP A 124 8.70 0.63 -18.84
CA ASP A 124 7.40 0.02 -19.11
C ASP A 124 6.58 0.02 -17.82
N LEU A 125 5.87 1.11 -17.57
CA LEU A 125 5.05 1.27 -16.36
C LEU A 125 3.94 0.22 -16.28
N SER A 126 3.40 -0.22 -17.42
CA SER A 126 2.34 -1.23 -17.45
C SER A 126 2.84 -2.57 -16.96
N VAL A 127 4.01 -3.02 -17.41
CA VAL A 127 4.64 -4.25 -16.90
C VAL A 127 4.97 -4.13 -15.42
N LEU A 128 5.61 -3.04 -15.01
CA LEU A 128 5.94 -2.81 -13.59
C LEU A 128 4.69 -2.84 -12.68
N ALA A 129 3.57 -2.30 -13.17
CA ALA A 129 2.33 -2.28 -12.42
C ALA A 129 1.68 -3.67 -12.29
N GLU A 130 1.69 -4.50 -13.34
CA GLU A 130 1.19 -5.88 -13.27
C GLU A 130 2.04 -6.73 -12.31
N ASP A 131 3.36 -6.56 -12.35
CA ASP A 131 4.30 -7.22 -11.44
C ASP A 131 4.05 -6.77 -9.99
N ALA A 132 3.89 -5.47 -9.75
CA ALA A 132 3.61 -4.92 -8.43
C ALA A 132 2.26 -5.40 -7.88
N ILE A 133 1.20 -5.42 -8.69
CA ILE A 133 -0.10 -6.01 -8.29
C ILE A 133 0.09 -7.46 -7.83
N SER A 134 0.81 -8.26 -8.62
CA SER A 134 1.03 -9.68 -8.31
C SER A 134 1.85 -9.86 -7.03
N GLN A 135 2.92 -9.08 -6.86
CA GLN A 135 3.80 -9.13 -5.70
C GLN A 135 3.08 -8.67 -4.42
N ILE A 136 2.46 -7.49 -4.43
CA ILE A 136 1.78 -6.93 -3.26
C ILE A 136 0.60 -7.84 -2.87
N ALA A 137 -0.19 -8.32 -3.83
CA ALA A 137 -1.30 -9.23 -3.56
C ALA A 137 -0.83 -10.55 -2.94
N GLY A 138 0.31 -11.08 -3.39
CA GLY A 138 0.94 -12.28 -2.82
C GLY A 138 1.46 -12.06 -1.39
N MET A 139 2.15 -10.95 -1.16
CA MET A 139 2.68 -10.57 0.16
C MET A 139 1.56 -10.38 1.18
N ASN A 140 0.47 -9.70 0.80
CA ASN A 140 -0.67 -9.48 1.69
C ASN A 140 -1.34 -10.79 2.13
N ARG A 141 -1.28 -11.82 1.27
CA ARG A 141 -1.96 -13.11 1.45
C ARG A 141 -1.03 -14.21 1.98
N GLU A 142 0.21 -13.87 2.31
CA GLU A 142 1.13 -14.82 2.93
C GLU A 142 0.65 -15.19 4.33
N ARG A 143 0.62 -16.49 4.61
CA ARG A 143 0.18 -16.99 5.91
C ARG A 143 1.17 -16.53 7.00
N PRO A 144 0.70 -15.86 8.08
CA PRO A 144 1.56 -15.45 9.16
C PRO A 144 2.30 -16.62 9.82
N ASP A 145 3.61 -16.48 10.02
CA ASP A 145 4.38 -17.41 10.86
C ASP A 145 4.18 -17.09 12.35
N LEU A 146 3.41 -17.95 13.01
CA LEU A 146 3.12 -17.86 14.45
C LEU A 146 4.20 -18.56 15.31
N GLY A 147 5.02 -19.43 14.72
CA GLY A 147 5.96 -20.29 15.44
C GLY A 147 7.23 -19.56 15.88
N GLY A 148 7.72 -18.61 15.08
CA GLY A 148 8.96 -17.88 15.35
C GLY A 148 8.85 -16.78 16.42
N ARG A 149 7.64 -16.27 16.69
CA ARG A 149 7.44 -15.03 17.48
C ARG A 149 7.36 -15.25 18.99
N VAL A 150 7.12 -16.47 19.46
CA VAL A 150 6.84 -16.76 20.88
C VAL A 150 8.09 -17.06 21.73
N SER A 151 9.28 -17.27 21.15
CA SER A 151 10.33 -18.04 21.85
C SER A 151 11.73 -17.42 22.03
N ARG A 152 11.99 -16.13 21.79
CA ARG A 152 13.40 -15.65 21.77
C ARG A 152 13.92 -14.84 22.95
N ASN A 153 13.08 -14.20 23.77
CA ASN A 153 13.60 -13.34 24.83
C ASN A 153 13.22 -13.88 26.21
N LYS A 154 14.02 -14.83 26.74
CA LYS A 154 14.02 -15.09 28.18
C LYS A 154 14.68 -13.89 28.86
N PRO A 155 14.01 -13.22 29.82
CA PRO A 155 14.66 -12.17 30.59
C PRO A 155 15.81 -12.77 31.41
N SER A 156 17.05 -12.45 31.04
CA SER A 156 18.25 -12.81 31.82
C SER A 156 18.45 -11.76 32.90
N ALA A 157 17.61 -11.77 33.93
CA ALA A 157 17.84 -10.92 35.09
C ALA A 157 19.02 -11.49 35.90
N ASN A 158 20.17 -10.83 35.84
CA ASN A 158 21.38 -11.17 36.62
C ASN A 158 21.22 -10.72 38.09
N VAL A 159 20.12 -11.12 38.73
CA VAL A 159 19.75 -10.77 40.12
C VAL A 159 20.84 -11.19 41.12
N LYS A 160 21.65 -12.20 40.76
CA LYS A 160 22.78 -12.68 41.57
C LYS A 160 23.88 -11.64 41.79
N GLU A 161 24.11 -10.72 40.86
CA GLU A 161 25.22 -9.73 40.98
C GLU A 161 24.90 -8.60 41.97
N VAL A 162 23.62 -8.28 42.18
CA VAL A 162 23.19 -7.19 43.08
C VAL A 162 23.16 -7.64 44.56
N ILE A 163 23.03 -8.94 44.82
CA ILE A 163 22.83 -9.49 46.18
C ILE A 163 24.16 -9.67 46.95
N THR A 164 25.31 -9.64 46.29
CA THR A 164 26.60 -9.92 46.94
C THR A 164 27.32 -8.67 47.44
N LYS A 165 27.09 -8.32 48.73
CA LYS A 165 28.12 -8.00 49.75
C LYS A 165 27.49 -7.29 50.96
N ILE A 166 27.17 -8.07 52.00
CA ILE A 166 27.02 -7.58 53.37
C ILE A 166 27.84 -8.54 54.23
N SER A 167 28.91 -8.06 54.85
CA SER A 167 29.79 -8.84 55.72
C SER A 167 29.80 -8.21 57.10
N VAL A 168 29.33 -8.95 58.11
CA VAL A 168 29.31 -8.57 59.54
C VAL A 168 30.70 -8.76 60.19
N GLU A 169 31.69 -9.17 59.39
CA GLU A 169 33.03 -9.56 59.86
C GLU A 169 33.81 -8.34 60.38
N ALA A 170 33.63 -7.17 59.77
CA ALA A 170 34.28 -5.92 60.20
C ALA A 170 33.81 -5.44 61.60
N ALA A 171 32.52 -5.60 61.91
CA ALA A 171 31.96 -5.26 63.21
C ALA A 171 32.44 -6.22 64.32
N THR A 172 32.60 -7.50 63.99
CA THR A 172 33.10 -8.52 64.94
C THR A 172 34.60 -8.38 65.23
N GLU A 173 35.40 -7.96 64.25
CA GLU A 173 36.83 -7.67 64.46
C GLU A 173 37.06 -6.43 65.34
N LYS A 174 36.27 -5.37 65.16
CA LYS A 174 36.33 -4.15 65.99
C LYS A 174 35.99 -4.40 67.46
N LEU A 175 35.01 -5.26 67.74
CA LEU A 175 34.65 -5.69 69.10
C LEU A 175 35.76 -6.48 69.79
N LYS A 176 36.49 -7.32 69.03
CA LYS A 176 37.64 -8.06 69.54
C LYS A 176 38.85 -7.16 69.81
N ALA A 177 39.06 -6.13 68.99
CA ALA A 177 40.20 -5.22 69.11
C ALA A 177 40.08 -4.19 70.24
N SER A 178 38.87 -3.88 70.73
CA SER A 178 38.65 -2.89 71.80
C SER A 178 37.41 -3.22 72.63
N PRO A 179 37.50 -4.10 73.63
CA PRO A 179 36.37 -4.55 74.45
C PRO A 179 36.02 -3.53 75.55
N ASN A 180 35.81 -2.27 75.17
CA ASN A 180 35.38 -1.18 76.06
C ASN A 180 34.11 -0.50 75.51
N TRP A 181 33.50 0.40 76.29
CA TRP A 181 32.28 1.11 75.88
C TRP A 181 32.42 1.83 74.52
N GLN A 182 33.63 2.33 74.22
CA GLN A 182 33.93 3.03 72.98
C GLN A 182 34.06 2.08 71.78
N GLY A 183 34.58 0.88 71.97
CA GLY A 183 34.55 -0.17 70.93
C GLY A 183 33.15 -0.74 70.71
N MET A 184 32.33 -0.85 71.76
CA MET A 184 30.92 -1.24 71.65
C MET A 184 30.11 -0.19 70.88
N SER A 185 30.29 1.10 71.14
CA SER A 185 29.59 2.16 70.39
C SER A 185 30.02 2.22 68.92
N GLN A 186 31.30 2.02 68.62
CA GLN A 186 31.79 1.92 67.24
C GLN A 186 31.24 0.69 66.50
N ALA A 187 31.17 -0.47 67.16
CA ALA A 187 30.58 -1.67 66.57
C ALA A 187 29.08 -1.50 66.29
N ILE A 188 28.34 -0.88 67.21
CA ILE A 188 26.92 -0.54 67.00
C ILE A 188 26.75 0.43 65.80
N SER A 189 27.63 1.42 65.66
CA SER A 189 27.60 2.34 64.52
C SER A 189 27.90 1.64 63.18
N LEU A 190 28.85 0.70 63.16
CA LEU A 190 29.18 -0.08 61.96
C LEU A 190 28.00 -0.96 61.53
N ILE A 191 27.36 -1.65 62.49
CA ILE A 191 26.16 -2.45 62.23
C ILE A 191 25.01 -1.57 61.71
N GLY A 192 24.82 -0.38 62.28
CA GLY A 192 23.82 0.58 61.80
C GLY A 192 24.09 1.05 60.35
N ASN A 193 25.35 1.29 59.99
CA ASN A 193 25.73 1.67 58.64
C ASN A 193 25.57 0.51 57.64
N GLU A 194 25.95 -0.71 58.02
CA GLU A 194 25.76 -1.91 57.19
C GLU A 194 24.28 -2.22 56.96
N ALA A 195 23.43 -2.07 57.98
CA ALA A 195 21.98 -2.23 57.86
C ALA A 195 21.35 -1.20 56.91
N ASN A 196 21.79 0.06 56.97
CA ASN A 196 21.36 1.10 56.03
C ASN A 196 21.80 0.79 54.58
N GLN A 197 23.03 0.29 54.40
CA GLN A 197 23.52 -0.14 53.08
C GLN A 197 22.73 -1.35 52.55
N ALA A 198 22.43 -2.34 53.39
CA ALA A 198 21.61 -3.49 53.05
C ALA A 198 20.20 -3.06 52.58
N PHE A 199 19.60 -2.09 53.26
CA PHE A 199 18.31 -1.54 52.90
C PHE A 199 18.35 -0.84 51.54
N LEU A 200 19.39 -0.04 51.26
CA LEU A 200 19.57 0.61 49.95
C LEU A 200 19.76 -0.41 48.81
N VAL A 201 20.58 -1.44 49.01
CA VAL A 201 20.78 -2.53 48.04
C VAL A 201 19.46 -3.28 47.78
N MET A 202 18.67 -3.53 48.82
CA MET A 202 17.36 -4.18 48.67
C MET A 202 16.38 -3.29 47.89
N GLN A 203 16.35 -1.98 48.15
CA GLN A 203 15.54 -1.03 47.36
C GLN A 203 15.96 -1.02 45.88
N GLN A 204 17.27 -1.01 45.59
CA GLN A 204 17.79 -1.10 44.23
C GLN A 204 17.45 -2.43 43.55
N ALA A 205 17.54 -3.55 44.28
CA ALA A 205 17.13 -4.85 43.75
C ALA A 205 15.64 -4.89 43.41
N ILE A 206 14.78 -4.33 44.27
CA ILE A 206 13.34 -4.23 44.02
C ILE A 206 13.06 -3.34 42.80
N SER A 207 13.73 -2.19 42.66
CA SER A 207 13.54 -1.32 41.50
C SER A 207 13.98 -1.99 40.20
N LEU A 208 15.12 -2.70 40.20
CA LEU A 208 15.60 -3.45 39.04
C LEU A 208 14.64 -4.58 38.65
N ILE A 209 14.13 -5.34 39.64
CA ILE A 209 13.12 -6.38 39.39
C ILE A 209 11.87 -5.75 38.78
N ARG A 210 11.41 -4.62 39.30
CA ARG A 210 10.24 -3.90 38.78
C ARG A 210 10.46 -3.46 37.34
N ASP A 211 11.60 -2.86 37.03
CA ASP A 211 11.91 -2.35 35.70
C ASP A 211 12.03 -3.48 34.67
N GLU A 212 12.72 -4.58 35.02
CA GLU A 212 12.83 -5.75 34.14
C GLU A 212 11.47 -6.46 33.96
N THR A 213 10.65 -6.52 35.00
CA THR A 213 9.28 -7.07 34.89
C THR A 213 8.42 -6.20 33.99
N ASN A 214 8.49 -4.87 34.12
CA ASN A 214 7.75 -3.94 33.27
C ASN A 214 8.19 -4.04 31.80
N LYS A 215 9.50 -4.16 31.54
CA LYS A 215 10.04 -4.38 30.18
C LYS A 215 9.60 -5.71 29.59
N ALA A 216 9.65 -6.79 30.37
CA ALA A 216 9.20 -8.10 29.93
C ALA A 216 7.69 -8.08 29.60
N PHE A 217 6.90 -7.43 30.44
CA PHE A 217 5.46 -7.28 30.23
C PHE A 217 5.14 -6.43 28.99
N SER A 218 5.81 -5.29 28.80
CA SER A 218 5.59 -4.44 27.63
C SER A 218 5.98 -5.13 26.32
N LEU A 219 7.09 -5.88 26.33
CA LEU A 219 7.52 -6.68 25.19
C LEU A 219 6.49 -7.78 24.88
N MET A 220 6.03 -8.52 25.91
CA MET A 220 5.04 -9.58 25.75
C MET A 220 3.69 -9.02 25.25
N SER A 221 3.24 -7.90 25.81
CA SER A 221 2.02 -7.22 25.36
C SER A 221 2.13 -6.81 23.90
N ARG A 222 3.26 -6.21 23.50
CA ARG A 222 3.50 -5.80 22.10
C ARG A 222 3.48 -7.01 21.17
N GLN A 223 4.17 -8.09 21.53
CA GLN A 223 4.19 -9.34 20.76
C GLN A 223 2.79 -9.95 20.61
N HIS A 224 1.99 -9.96 21.68
CA HIS A 224 0.60 -10.42 21.62
C HIS A 224 -0.26 -9.53 20.71
N THR A 225 -0.16 -8.21 20.84
CA THR A 225 -0.89 -7.27 19.98
C THR A 225 -0.53 -7.47 18.50
N GLU A 226 0.76 -7.53 18.17
CA GLU A 226 1.23 -7.76 16.79
C GLU A 226 0.76 -9.11 16.23
N THR A 227 0.72 -10.16 17.06
CA THR A 227 0.24 -11.49 16.65
C THR A 227 -1.26 -11.49 16.41
N ILE A 228 -2.04 -10.86 17.30
CA ILE A 228 -3.50 -10.75 17.15
C ILE A 228 -3.85 -9.96 15.90
N GLN A 229 -3.19 -8.81 15.67
CA GLN A 229 -3.41 -7.98 14.48
C GLN A 229 -3.09 -8.74 13.19
N SER A 230 -1.99 -9.49 13.18
CA SER A 230 -1.61 -10.30 12.03
C SER A 230 -2.61 -11.44 11.76
N LEU A 231 -3.13 -12.08 12.80
CA LEU A 231 -4.18 -13.11 12.68
C LEU A 231 -5.50 -12.51 12.19
N GLU A 232 -5.91 -11.37 12.73
CA GLU A 232 -7.13 -10.67 12.32
C GLU A 232 -7.07 -10.29 10.84
N GLY A 233 -5.95 -9.70 10.38
CA GLY A 233 -5.73 -9.40 8.98
C GLY A 233 -5.83 -10.63 8.08
N TYR A 234 -5.16 -11.73 8.46
CA TYR A 234 -5.22 -12.98 7.71
C TYR A 234 -6.63 -13.59 7.65
N LEU A 235 -7.38 -13.57 8.76
CA LEU A 235 -8.77 -14.06 8.78
C LEU A 235 -9.66 -13.26 7.84
N ARG A 236 -9.55 -11.92 7.83
CA ARG A 236 -10.32 -11.08 6.91
C ARG A 236 -10.00 -11.35 5.44
N ILE A 237 -8.74 -11.63 5.13
CA ILE A 237 -8.33 -12.06 3.79
C ILE A 237 -8.94 -13.42 3.42
N GLN A 238 -8.94 -14.38 4.35
CA GLN A 238 -9.57 -15.67 4.11
C GLN A 238 -11.09 -15.54 3.92
N ASP A 239 -11.75 -14.65 4.65
CA ASP A 239 -13.18 -14.36 4.47
C ASP A 239 -13.46 -13.73 3.10
N GLU A 240 -12.62 -12.80 2.63
CA GLU A 240 -12.68 -12.25 1.26
C GLU A 240 -12.58 -13.36 0.20
N GLU A 241 -11.53 -14.19 0.27
CA GLU A 241 -11.29 -15.26 -0.71
C GLU A 241 -12.39 -16.33 -0.67
N LEU A 242 -12.88 -16.67 0.54
CA LEU A 242 -13.98 -17.59 0.72
C LEU A 242 -15.25 -17.04 0.08
N GLN A 243 -15.58 -15.76 0.30
CA GLN A 243 -16.74 -15.12 -0.32
C GLN A 243 -16.68 -15.16 -1.85
N MET A 244 -15.51 -14.90 -2.44
CA MET A 244 -15.31 -15.01 -3.88
C MET A 244 -15.43 -16.45 -4.38
N LEU A 245 -14.99 -17.44 -3.59
CA LEU A 245 -15.16 -18.85 -3.92
C LEU A 245 -16.64 -19.28 -3.86
N TRP A 246 -17.40 -18.82 -2.85
CA TRP A 246 -18.85 -19.03 -2.78
C TRP A 246 -19.57 -18.42 -3.97
N TRP A 247 -19.20 -17.19 -4.35
CA TRP A 247 -19.71 -16.53 -5.55
C TRP A 247 -19.45 -17.38 -6.81
N LEU A 248 -18.20 -17.82 -7.02
CA LEU A 248 -17.84 -18.61 -8.20
C LEU A 248 -18.53 -19.98 -8.23
N THR A 249 -18.57 -20.69 -7.09
CA THR A 249 -19.18 -22.03 -7.00
C THR A 249 -20.69 -21.99 -7.12
N GLY A 250 -21.34 -20.91 -6.66
CA GLY A 250 -22.77 -20.70 -6.83
C GLY A 250 -23.19 -20.42 -8.27
N GLN A 251 -22.26 -19.95 -9.12
CA GLN A 251 -22.49 -19.64 -10.54
C GLN A 251 -23.68 -18.70 -10.80
N ARG A 252 -23.96 -17.80 -9.85
CA ARG A 252 -25.12 -16.90 -9.86
C ARG A 252 -24.68 -15.46 -9.62
N SER A 253 -25.12 -14.56 -10.48
CA SER A 253 -25.02 -13.12 -10.28
C SER A 253 -26.04 -12.68 -9.24
N TRP A 254 -25.59 -11.90 -8.26
CA TRP A 254 -26.44 -11.27 -7.24
C TRP A 254 -27.16 -10.04 -7.81
N ASP A 255 -26.48 -9.26 -8.65
CA ASP A 255 -27.02 -8.03 -9.21
C ASP A 255 -28.17 -8.32 -10.21
N TYR A 256 -28.04 -9.38 -11.02
CA TYR A 256 -29.05 -9.78 -12.01
C TYR A 256 -29.95 -10.93 -11.53
N ASP A 257 -29.71 -11.45 -10.32
CA ASP A 257 -30.41 -12.58 -9.71
C ASP A 257 -30.61 -13.77 -10.68
N CYS A 258 -29.56 -14.14 -11.41
CA CYS A 258 -29.61 -15.20 -12.43
C CYS A 258 -28.29 -15.96 -12.54
N ALA A 259 -28.27 -17.08 -13.25
CA ALA A 259 -27.02 -17.80 -13.51
C ALA A 259 -26.05 -16.93 -14.33
N PHE A 260 -24.73 -17.07 -14.17
CA PHE A 260 -23.74 -16.27 -14.93
C PHE A 260 -23.95 -16.33 -16.45
N SER A 261 -24.32 -17.50 -16.97
CA SER A 261 -24.63 -17.69 -18.40
C SER A 261 -25.90 -16.98 -18.87
N ALA A 262 -26.79 -16.61 -17.95
CA ALA A 262 -28.02 -15.87 -18.24
C ALA A 262 -27.84 -14.35 -18.15
N VAL A 263 -26.71 -13.85 -17.62
CA VAL A 263 -26.35 -12.43 -17.69
C VAL A 263 -26.11 -12.05 -19.16
N PRO A 264 -26.67 -10.94 -19.66
CA PRO A 264 -26.49 -10.53 -21.06
C PRO A 264 -25.01 -10.42 -21.41
N GLU A 265 -24.64 -10.97 -22.57
CA GLU A 265 -23.24 -11.19 -22.96
C GLU A 265 -22.37 -9.93 -22.89
N ASN A 266 -22.85 -8.82 -23.46
CA ASN A 266 -22.10 -7.56 -23.50
C ASN A 266 -21.94 -6.90 -22.12
N THR A 267 -22.91 -7.04 -21.20
CA THR A 267 -22.82 -6.44 -19.85
C THR A 267 -22.13 -7.36 -18.85
N ARG A 268 -22.06 -8.67 -19.14
CA ARG A 268 -21.48 -9.69 -18.25
C ARG A 268 -20.09 -9.32 -17.70
N PRO A 269 -19.14 -8.76 -18.49
CA PRO A 269 -17.85 -8.33 -17.96
C PRO A 269 -17.96 -7.31 -16.84
N LEU A 270 -18.87 -6.34 -16.96
CA LEU A 270 -19.06 -5.27 -15.99
C LEU A 270 -19.72 -5.80 -14.72
N VAL A 271 -20.78 -6.60 -14.87
CA VAL A 271 -21.53 -7.17 -13.75
C VAL A 271 -20.66 -8.09 -12.88
N LEU A 272 -19.98 -9.06 -13.50
CA LEU A 272 -19.18 -10.03 -12.74
C LEU A 272 -17.97 -9.35 -12.07
N ALA A 273 -17.36 -8.36 -12.74
CA ALA A 273 -16.28 -7.58 -12.17
C ALA A 273 -16.75 -6.72 -10.98
N LYS A 274 -17.93 -6.10 -11.09
CA LYS A 274 -18.57 -5.35 -10.01
C LYS A 274 -18.76 -6.22 -8.77
N GLU A 275 -19.37 -7.40 -8.91
CA GLU A 275 -19.64 -8.31 -7.79
C GLU A 275 -18.36 -8.78 -7.09
N LEU A 276 -17.30 -9.08 -7.87
CA LEU A 276 -15.99 -9.40 -7.29
C LEU A 276 -15.36 -8.21 -6.58
N SER A 277 -15.45 -7.01 -7.14
CA SER A 277 -14.88 -5.82 -6.51
C SER A 277 -15.60 -5.47 -5.20
N ASP A 278 -16.92 -5.64 -5.13
CA ASP A 278 -17.71 -5.46 -3.90
C ASP A 278 -17.34 -6.49 -2.83
N SER A 279 -16.90 -7.68 -3.27
CA SER A 279 -16.39 -8.73 -2.37
C SER A 279 -14.94 -8.49 -1.94
N THR A 280 -14.24 -7.51 -2.52
CA THR A 280 -12.81 -7.24 -2.24
C THR A 280 -12.66 -6.21 -1.12
N GLN A 281 -11.96 -6.59 -0.07
CA GLN A 281 -11.62 -5.75 1.07
C GLN A 281 -10.19 -5.20 0.99
N PHE A 282 -9.25 -5.94 0.42
CA PHE A 282 -7.83 -5.60 0.44
C PHE A 282 -7.30 -5.20 -0.94
N LEU A 283 -6.41 -4.20 -0.97
CA LEU A 283 -5.72 -3.78 -2.18
C LEU A 283 -4.31 -4.40 -2.27
N PRO A 284 -3.88 -4.85 -3.46
CA PRO A 284 -4.73 -5.17 -4.59
C PRO A 284 -5.57 -6.42 -4.27
N GLY A 285 -6.61 -6.62 -5.07
CA GLY A 285 -7.39 -7.86 -5.09
C GLY A 285 -6.53 -9.11 -5.26
N PRO A 286 -7.11 -10.32 -5.08
CA PRO A 286 -6.34 -11.54 -5.15
C PRO A 286 -5.72 -11.75 -6.55
N PRO A 287 -4.54 -12.37 -6.65
CA PRO A 287 -3.91 -12.63 -7.96
C PRO A 287 -4.77 -13.48 -8.89
N SER A 288 -5.72 -14.22 -8.31
CA SER A 288 -6.64 -15.11 -9.01
C SER A 288 -7.83 -14.40 -9.67
N ILE A 289 -8.03 -13.08 -9.53
CA ILE A 289 -9.21 -12.38 -10.08
C ILE A 289 -9.43 -12.66 -11.56
N LYS A 290 -8.37 -12.60 -12.39
CA LYS A 290 -8.47 -12.92 -13.82
C LYS A 290 -8.93 -14.37 -14.04
N ALA A 291 -8.42 -15.30 -13.24
CA ALA A 291 -8.85 -16.70 -13.30
C ALA A 291 -10.29 -16.91 -12.82
N LEU A 292 -10.73 -16.20 -11.78
CA LEU A 292 -12.11 -16.24 -11.27
C LEU A 292 -13.10 -15.72 -12.32
N LEU A 293 -12.81 -14.57 -12.94
CA LEU A 293 -13.59 -14.00 -14.03
C LEU A 293 -13.67 -14.93 -15.24
N SER A 294 -12.53 -15.56 -15.60
CA SER A 294 -12.50 -16.54 -16.69
C SER A 294 -13.37 -17.77 -16.38
N ARG A 295 -13.28 -18.30 -15.15
CA ARG A 295 -14.12 -19.42 -14.69
C ARG A 295 -15.60 -19.07 -14.59
N ALA A 296 -15.93 -17.80 -14.33
CA ALA A 296 -17.29 -17.30 -14.35
C ALA A 296 -17.87 -17.12 -15.77
N GLY A 297 -17.06 -17.31 -16.81
CA GLY A 297 -17.50 -17.38 -18.21
C GLY A 297 -16.95 -16.29 -19.12
N LEU A 298 -16.07 -15.40 -18.64
CA LEU A 298 -15.43 -14.39 -19.49
C LEU A 298 -14.30 -15.02 -20.32
N GLN A 299 -14.22 -14.66 -21.61
CA GLN A 299 -13.28 -15.24 -22.56
C GLN A 299 -12.25 -14.21 -23.06
N GLU A 300 -11.13 -14.68 -23.61
CA GLU A 300 -10.08 -13.83 -24.20
C GLU A 300 -10.24 -13.63 -25.72
N GLN A 301 -11.11 -14.41 -26.37
CA GLN A 301 -11.22 -14.44 -27.84
C GLN A 301 -12.28 -13.49 -28.40
N GLU A 302 -13.19 -12.99 -27.56
CA GLU A 302 -14.31 -12.17 -27.99
C GLU A 302 -14.10 -10.72 -27.56
N ASP A 303 -13.87 -9.87 -28.56
CA ASP A 303 -13.69 -8.44 -28.39
C ASP A 303 -15.05 -7.75 -28.26
N ILE A 304 -15.20 -6.96 -27.21
CA ILE A 304 -16.39 -6.17 -26.91
C ILE A 304 -15.96 -4.70 -26.86
N THR A 305 -16.70 -3.83 -27.54
CA THR A 305 -16.47 -2.38 -27.43
C THR A 305 -16.97 -1.86 -26.09
N ILE A 306 -16.32 -0.83 -25.56
CA ILE A 306 -16.76 -0.18 -24.30
C ILE A 306 -18.20 0.32 -24.45
N MET A 307 -18.54 0.87 -25.62
CA MET A 307 -19.89 1.30 -25.95
C MET A 307 -20.91 0.16 -25.86
N ALA A 308 -20.62 -1.00 -26.47
CA ALA A 308 -21.52 -2.15 -26.43
C ALA A 308 -21.73 -2.67 -25.01
N ALA A 309 -20.67 -2.71 -24.20
CA ALA A 309 -20.76 -3.17 -22.81
C ALA A 309 -21.60 -2.23 -21.94
N VAL A 310 -21.34 -0.92 -22.02
CA VAL A 310 -22.07 0.09 -21.22
C VAL A 310 -23.53 0.20 -21.67
N ASN A 311 -23.80 0.24 -22.98
CA ASN A 311 -25.18 0.37 -23.49
C ASN A 311 -26.03 -0.89 -23.28
N ALA A 312 -25.43 -2.06 -23.07
CA ALA A 312 -26.15 -3.31 -22.78
C ALA A 312 -26.62 -3.42 -21.33
N ALA A 313 -26.07 -2.59 -20.43
CA ALA A 313 -26.42 -2.59 -19.02
C ALA A 313 -27.73 -1.83 -18.75
N ASP A 314 -28.47 -2.24 -17.73
CA ASP A 314 -29.67 -1.51 -17.30
C ASP A 314 -29.29 -0.15 -16.70
N SER A 315 -29.98 0.93 -17.08
CA SER A 315 -29.68 2.27 -16.61
C SER A 315 -29.88 2.45 -15.10
N THR A 316 -30.75 1.66 -14.46
CA THR A 316 -30.91 1.66 -13.00
C THR A 316 -29.70 1.05 -12.34
N TRP A 317 -29.24 -0.10 -12.83
CA TRP A 317 -28.01 -0.74 -12.38
C TRP A 317 -26.78 0.18 -12.58
N LEU A 318 -26.66 0.83 -13.73
CA LEU A 318 -25.57 1.79 -13.98
C LEU A 318 -25.55 2.95 -12.98
N ARG A 319 -26.72 3.46 -12.57
CA ARG A 319 -26.81 4.50 -11.52
C ARG A 319 -26.38 3.98 -10.16
N GLU A 320 -26.71 2.74 -9.81
CA GLU A 320 -26.25 2.11 -8.57
C GLU A 320 -24.74 1.89 -8.57
N VAL A 321 -24.20 1.45 -9.71
CA VAL A 321 -22.77 1.24 -9.91
C VAL A 321 -21.99 2.53 -9.71
N ILE A 322 -22.45 3.66 -10.27
CA ILE A 322 -21.78 4.97 -10.14
C ILE A 322 -22.08 5.65 -8.80
N GLY A 323 -23.30 5.55 -8.28
CA GLY A 323 -23.71 6.21 -7.05
C GLY A 323 -23.39 7.71 -7.07
N SER A 324 -22.64 8.18 -6.07
CA SER A 324 -22.14 9.56 -5.95
C SER A 324 -20.66 9.70 -6.32
N MET A 325 -20.04 8.68 -6.92
CA MET A 325 -18.61 8.67 -7.23
C MET A 325 -18.32 9.58 -8.42
N GLU A 326 -17.14 10.21 -8.43
CA GLU A 326 -16.67 11.13 -9.47
C GLU A 326 -15.54 10.51 -10.32
N PRO A 327 -15.84 9.56 -11.24
CA PRO A 327 -14.82 8.90 -12.03
C PRO A 327 -13.98 9.88 -12.86
N SER A 328 -12.68 9.67 -12.80
CA SER A 328 -11.69 10.37 -13.60
C SER A 328 -11.69 9.83 -15.03
N PRO A 329 -11.66 10.69 -16.06
CA PRO A 329 -11.45 10.25 -17.43
C PRO A 329 -10.06 9.63 -17.67
N VAL A 330 -9.13 9.81 -16.72
CA VAL A 330 -7.75 9.32 -16.86
C VAL A 330 -7.58 7.97 -16.17
N SER A 331 -7.84 7.88 -14.87
CA SER A 331 -7.60 6.66 -14.08
C SER A 331 -8.78 5.70 -14.05
N THR A 332 -10.01 6.19 -14.28
CA THR A 332 -11.22 5.35 -14.28
C THR A 332 -12.09 5.57 -15.54
N PRO A 333 -11.50 5.41 -16.74
CA PRO A 333 -12.17 5.69 -18.01
C PRO A 333 -13.43 4.86 -18.26
N LEU A 334 -13.56 3.63 -17.76
CA LEU A 334 -14.76 2.81 -17.94
C LEU A 334 -15.92 3.31 -17.09
N HIS A 335 -15.68 3.68 -15.82
CA HIS A 335 -16.70 4.31 -14.99
C HIS A 335 -17.06 5.72 -15.51
N PHE A 336 -16.09 6.45 -16.05
CA PHE A 336 -16.35 7.70 -16.74
C PHE A 336 -17.24 7.51 -17.98
N ALA A 337 -17.09 6.40 -18.72
CA ALA A 337 -17.98 6.03 -19.83
C ALA A 337 -19.43 5.86 -19.36
N ILE A 338 -19.64 5.14 -18.25
CA ILE A 338 -20.97 4.95 -17.66
C ILE A 338 -21.60 6.29 -17.30
N ARG A 339 -20.84 7.18 -16.65
CA ARG A 339 -21.32 8.52 -16.32
C ARG A 339 -21.77 9.29 -17.55
N ARG A 340 -20.97 9.28 -18.62
CA ARG A 340 -21.34 9.97 -19.87
C ARG A 340 -22.59 9.37 -20.51
N GLN A 341 -22.73 8.05 -20.49
CA GLN A 341 -23.95 7.40 -20.93
C GLN A 341 -25.17 7.83 -20.11
N LEU A 342 -25.05 7.94 -18.79
CA LEU A 342 -26.15 8.35 -17.92
C LEU A 342 -26.55 9.82 -18.14
N GLU A 343 -25.60 10.68 -18.50
CA GLU A 343 -25.84 12.09 -18.81
C GLU A 343 -26.56 12.30 -20.15
N THR A 344 -26.19 11.54 -21.19
CA THR A 344 -26.74 11.74 -22.55
C THR A 344 -27.85 10.76 -22.92
N GLY A 345 -27.98 9.67 -22.18
CA GLY A 345 -28.79 8.50 -22.54
C GLY A 345 -28.00 7.44 -23.32
N ALA A 346 -28.59 6.24 -23.39
CA ALA A 346 -28.05 5.10 -24.15
C ALA A 346 -27.96 5.38 -25.65
N GLY A 347 -27.00 4.73 -26.32
CA GLY A 347 -26.72 4.91 -27.74
C GLY A 347 -25.31 5.46 -27.97
N ASP A 348 -25.11 6.16 -29.08
CA ASP A 348 -23.77 6.52 -29.55
C ASP A 348 -23.39 7.97 -29.21
N ALA A 349 -24.32 8.77 -28.66
CA ALA A 349 -24.11 10.21 -28.48
C ALA A 349 -22.99 10.56 -27.48
N TRP A 350 -22.74 9.71 -26.48
CA TRP A 350 -21.70 9.95 -25.47
C TRP A 350 -20.31 9.53 -25.91
N ILE A 351 -20.17 8.60 -26.86
CA ILE A 351 -18.88 7.93 -27.14
C ILE A 351 -17.86 8.92 -27.70
N GLU A 352 -18.29 9.86 -28.54
CA GLU A 352 -17.43 10.89 -29.13
C GLU A 352 -16.87 11.83 -28.07
N ASN A 353 -17.70 12.24 -27.10
CA ASN A 353 -17.24 13.08 -26.00
C ASN A 353 -16.28 12.31 -25.08
N TRP A 354 -16.62 11.05 -24.78
CA TRP A 354 -15.76 10.18 -23.98
C TRP A 354 -14.39 10.01 -24.64
N ALA A 355 -14.33 9.62 -25.91
CA ALA A 355 -13.10 9.44 -26.68
C ALA A 355 -12.26 10.73 -26.78
N ALA A 356 -12.93 11.88 -26.98
CA ALA A 356 -12.27 13.17 -27.02
C ALA A 356 -11.56 13.50 -25.69
N VAL A 357 -12.21 13.23 -24.56
CA VAL A 357 -11.71 13.55 -23.21
C VAL A 357 -10.66 12.56 -22.73
N THR A 358 -10.89 11.24 -22.88
CA THR A 358 -9.97 10.18 -22.42
C THR A 358 -8.75 10.04 -23.33
N GLY A 359 -8.90 10.40 -24.60
CA GLY A 359 -7.87 10.18 -25.63
C GLY A 359 -7.84 8.75 -26.17
N VAL A 360 -8.89 7.97 -25.91
CA VAL A 360 -9.06 6.60 -26.41
C VAL A 360 -9.93 6.61 -27.66
N ASP A 361 -9.69 5.68 -28.59
CA ASP A 361 -10.52 5.52 -29.78
C ASP A 361 -11.98 5.15 -29.43
N ALA A 362 -12.96 5.73 -30.13
CA ALA A 362 -14.38 5.51 -29.87
C ALA A 362 -14.81 4.05 -30.15
N GLY A 363 -14.14 3.38 -31.09
CA GLY A 363 -14.35 1.98 -31.45
C GLY A 363 -13.46 1.02 -30.69
N PHE A 364 -12.73 1.48 -29.66
CA PHE A 364 -11.81 0.64 -28.91
C PHE A 364 -12.52 -0.58 -28.33
N ALA A 365 -12.02 -1.76 -28.67
CA ALA A 365 -12.55 -3.04 -28.29
C ALA A 365 -11.50 -3.83 -27.51
N LEU A 366 -11.96 -4.62 -26.55
CA LEU A 366 -11.13 -5.42 -25.67
C LEU A 366 -11.75 -6.80 -25.50
N PRO A 367 -10.93 -7.83 -25.26
CA PRO A 367 -11.45 -9.10 -24.81
C PRO A 367 -12.33 -8.94 -23.56
N ALA A 368 -13.46 -9.64 -23.52
CA ALA A 368 -14.39 -9.63 -22.39
C ALA A 368 -13.69 -9.81 -21.03
N LEU A 369 -12.73 -10.72 -20.94
CA LEU A 369 -11.94 -10.95 -19.73
C LEU A 369 -11.08 -9.75 -19.33
N THR A 370 -10.46 -9.08 -20.31
CA THR A 370 -9.63 -7.88 -20.09
C THR A 370 -10.49 -6.72 -19.63
N LEU A 371 -11.65 -6.51 -20.28
CA LEU A 371 -12.62 -5.49 -19.89
C LEU A 371 -13.09 -5.69 -18.45
N GLY A 372 -13.47 -6.91 -18.07
CA GLY A 372 -13.88 -7.22 -16.69
C GLY A 372 -12.74 -6.99 -15.69
N THR A 373 -11.51 -7.35 -16.04
CA THR A 373 -10.34 -7.13 -15.17
C THR A 373 -10.07 -5.64 -14.95
N LEU A 374 -10.12 -4.83 -16.01
CA LEU A 374 -9.95 -3.38 -15.91
C LEU A 374 -11.08 -2.72 -15.13
N PHE A 375 -12.33 -3.13 -15.39
CA PHE A 375 -13.49 -2.62 -14.66
C PHE A 375 -13.41 -2.92 -13.17
N TYR A 376 -13.02 -4.15 -12.81
CA TYR A 376 -12.76 -4.55 -11.43
C TYR A 376 -11.74 -3.61 -10.76
N ARG A 377 -10.61 -3.35 -11.44
CA ARG A 377 -9.54 -2.49 -10.90
C ARG A 377 -9.97 -1.03 -10.74
N GLU A 378 -10.68 -0.48 -11.71
CA GLU A 378 -11.23 0.87 -11.59
C GLU A 378 -12.19 0.98 -10.41
N ARG A 379 -13.04 -0.03 -10.21
CA ARG A 379 -13.98 -0.03 -9.09
C ARG A 379 -13.28 -0.12 -7.75
N LEU A 380 -12.17 -0.87 -7.65
CA LEU A 380 -11.35 -0.88 -6.44
C LEU A 380 -10.75 0.51 -6.11
N LEU A 381 -10.38 1.28 -7.14
CA LEU A 381 -9.93 2.66 -6.95
C LEU A 381 -11.08 3.50 -6.36
N LEU A 382 -12.24 3.49 -7.03
CA LEU A 382 -13.41 4.30 -6.64
C LEU A 382 -14.01 3.98 -5.27
N LEU A 383 -13.96 2.71 -4.83
CA LEU A 383 -14.47 2.30 -3.51
C LEU A 383 -13.55 2.71 -2.34
N ARG A 384 -12.42 3.33 -2.64
CA ARG A 384 -11.37 3.72 -1.68
C ARG A 384 -11.02 5.21 -1.77
N GLU A 385 -11.69 5.93 -2.67
CA GLU A 385 -11.77 7.39 -2.71
C GLU A 385 -12.71 7.93 -1.63
#